data_AF-A0A6B3UK62-F1
#
_entry.id   AF-A0A6B3UK62-F1
#
_cell.length_a   1.000
_cell.length_b   1.000
_cell.length_c   1.000
_cell.angle_alpha   90.00
_cell.angle_beta   90.00
_cell.angle_gamma   90.00
#
_symmetry.space_group_name_H-M   'P 1'
#
loop_
_entity.id
_entity.type
_entity.pdbx_description
1 polymer ?
#
loop_
_entity_poly.entity_id
_entity_poly.type
_entity_poly.pdbx_seq_one_letter_code
_entity_poly.pdbx_strand_id
1 'polypeptide(L)' 'ARTLARGTIASAAALMAESGAEPADLIAQVASPGGTTRAALGVLTGEGGLEPLLRDAVAAAVKRAQELAG' A
#
# COMPACT_ATOMS: atom_id res chain seq x y z
N ALA A 1 -4.13 18.86 -2.09
CA ALA A 1 -3.94 17.54 -1.43
C ALA A 1 -4.80 16.43 -2.07
N ARG A 2 -6.14 16.51 -2.05
CA ARG A 2 -7.05 15.44 -2.53
C ARG A 2 -6.78 14.96 -3.96
N THR A 3 -6.65 15.87 -4.93
CA THR A 3 -6.38 15.53 -6.34
C THR A 3 -5.06 14.78 -6.50
N LEU A 4 -4.01 15.25 -5.83
CA LEU A 4 -2.70 14.61 -5.86
C LEU A 4 -2.77 13.21 -5.25
N ALA A 5 -3.34 13.06 -4.05
CA ALA A 5 -3.47 11.76 -3.39
C ALA A 5 -4.22 10.74 -4.26
N ARG A 6 -5.34 11.16 -4.88
CA ARG A 6 -6.11 10.28 -5.77
C ARG A 6 -5.31 9.88 -7.02
N GLY A 7 -4.63 10.85 -7.64
CA GLY A 7 -3.76 10.59 -8.79
C GLY A 7 -2.61 9.65 -8.46
N THR A 8 -1.96 9.84 -7.31
CA THR A 8 -0.88 8.98 -6.83
C THR A 8 -1.34 7.53 -6.65
N ILE A 9 -2.46 7.32 -5.96
CA ILE A 9 -2.98 5.96 -5.71
C ILE A 9 -3.39 5.29 -7.02
N ALA A 10 -4.12 6.01 -7.89
CA ALA A 10 -4.57 5.47 -9.17
C ALA A 10 -3.39 5.09 -10.09
N SER A 11 -2.39 5.97 -10.19
CA SER A 11 -1.19 5.72 -11.00
C SER A 11 -0.38 4.54 -10.46
N ALA A 12 -0.19 4.45 -9.14
CA ALA A 12 0.52 3.33 -8.52
C ALA A 12 -0.19 1.99 -8.78
N ALA A 13 -1.52 1.95 -8.67
CA ALA A 13 -2.30 0.75 -8.96
C ALA A 13 -2.21 0.33 -10.43
N ALA A 14 -2.28 1.30 -11.37
CA ALA A 14 -2.11 1.04 -12.80
C ALA A 14 -0.71 0.48 -13.09
N LEU A 15 0.34 1.10 -12.55
CA LEU A 15 1.73 0.66 -12.72
C LEU A 15 1.94 -0.78 -12.22
N MET A 16 1.35 -1.13 -11.07
CA MET A 16 1.40 -2.49 -10.55
C MET A 16 0.70 -3.49 -11.48
N ALA A 17 -0.47 -3.14 -12.01
CA ALA A 17 -1.22 -4.01 -12.90
C ALA A 17 -0.53 -4.22 -14.27
N GLU A 18 0.11 -3.17 -14.79
CA GLU A 18 0.74 -3.18 -16.12
C GLU A 18 2.15 -3.81 -16.12
N SER A 19 2.93 -3.60 -15.06
CA SER A 19 4.34 -4.01 -15.04
C SER A 19 4.55 -5.52 -14.81
N GLY A 20 3.65 -6.16 -14.06
CA GLY A 20 3.86 -7.52 -13.55
C GLY A 20 5.08 -7.66 -12.63
N ALA A 21 5.69 -6.55 -12.21
CA ALA A 21 6.83 -6.53 -11.31
C ALA A 21 6.39 -6.67 -9.85
N GLU A 22 7.30 -7.14 -9.01
CA GLU A 22 7.05 -7.21 -7.57
C GLU A 22 6.92 -5.78 -6.98
N PRO A 23 6.00 -5.54 -6.01
CA PRO A 23 5.82 -4.23 -5.42
C PRO A 23 7.10 -3.62 -4.83
N ALA A 24 7.99 -4.46 -4.30
CA ALA A 24 9.27 -4.03 -3.74
C ALA A 24 10.19 -3.40 -4.81
N ASP A 25 10.18 -3.93 -6.04
CA ASP A 25 10.99 -3.42 -7.15
C ASP A 25 10.45 -2.08 -7.63
N LEU A 26 9.12 -1.94 -7.73
CA LEU A 26 8.47 -0.69 -8.08
C LEU A 26 8.74 0.41 -7.04
N ILE A 27 8.72 0.06 -5.75
CA ILE A 27 9.09 0.97 -4.66
C ILE A 27 10.54 1.42 -4.78
N ALA A 28 11.47 0.50 -5.07
CA ALA A 28 12.89 0.80 -5.20
C ALA A 28 13.18 1.83 -6.30
N GLN A 29 12.39 1.84 -7.39
CA GLN A 29 12.52 2.80 -8.49
C GLN A 29 12.21 4.25 -8.09
N VAL A 30 11.35 4.46 -7.09
CA VAL A 30 10.88 5.81 -6.68
C VAL A 30 11.37 6.26 -5.31
N ALA A 31 11.92 5.34 -4.50
CA ALA A 31 12.42 5.63 -3.18
C ALA A 31 13.95 5.65 -3.20
N SER A 32 14.61 6.75 -3.53
CA SER A 32 16.07 6.82 -3.42
C SER A 32 16.56 6.71 -1.95
N PRO A 33 17.76 6.16 -1.69
CA PRO A 33 18.39 6.24 -0.37
C PRO A 33 18.47 7.70 0.11
N GLY A 34 17.98 7.98 1.33
CA GLY A 34 17.93 9.34 1.88
C GLY A 34 16.85 10.27 1.29
N GLY A 35 16.04 9.79 0.33
CA GLY A 35 14.97 10.57 -0.30
C GLY A 35 13.70 10.70 0.54
N THR A 36 12.85 11.66 0.20
CA THR A 36 11.58 11.95 0.90
C THR A 36 10.60 10.78 0.82
N THR A 37 10.51 10.10 -0.33
CA THR A 37 9.67 8.89 -0.50
C THR A 37 10.10 7.78 0.46
N ARG A 38 11.41 7.58 0.61
CA ARG A 38 11.95 6.54 1.49
C ARG A 38 11.69 6.86 2.97
N ALA A 39 11.81 8.14 3.35
CA ALA A 39 11.45 8.58 4.70
C ALA A 39 9.95 8.36 4.99
N ALA A 40 9.06 8.68 4.04
CA ALA A 40 7.63 8.44 4.19
C ALA A 40 7.31 6.94 4.30
N LEU A 41 7.93 6.11 3.46
CA LEU A 41 7.76 4.65 3.51
C LEU A 41 8.23 4.07 4.84
N GLY A 42 9.33 4.56 5.42
CA GLY A 42 9.78 4.13 6.74
C GLY A 42 8.75 4.33 7.84
N VAL A 43 7.93 5.39 7.77
CA VAL A 43 6.79 5.59 8.68
C VAL A 43 5.68 4.58 8.37
N LEU A 44 5.34 4.41 7.09
CA LEU A 44 4.25 3.51 6.66
C LEU A 44 4.55 2.04 6.91
N THR A 45 5.81 1.62 6.89
CA THR A 45 6.26 0.23 7.14
C THR A 45 6.88 0.04 8.52
N GLY A 46 6.78 1.05 9.40
CA GLY A 46 7.29 0.97 10.76
C GLY A 46 6.42 0.08 11.66
N GLU A 47 6.80 -0.03 12.93
CA GLU A 47 6.02 -0.73 13.95
C GLU A 47 4.62 -0.11 14.07
N GLY A 48 3.57 -0.95 14.01
CA GLY A 48 2.18 -0.49 13.99
C GLY A 48 1.76 0.27 12.71
N GLY A 49 2.60 0.23 11.67
CA GLY A 49 2.35 0.86 10.38
C GLY A 49 1.26 0.18 9.55
N LEU A 50 1.25 0.50 8.27
CA LEU A 50 0.20 0.11 7.34
C LEU A 50 0.10 -1.42 7.14
N GLU A 51 1.22 -2.14 7.19
CA GLU A 51 1.23 -3.59 6.95
C GLU A 51 0.39 -4.40 7.97
N PRO A 52 0.65 -4.32 9.29
CA PRO A 52 -0.19 -5.03 10.27
C PRO A 52 -1.64 -4.54 10.23
N LEU A 53 -1.87 -3.23 10.06
CA LEU A 53 -3.22 -2.65 9.99
C LEU A 53 -4.02 -3.19 8.80
N LEU A 54 -3.43 -3.27 7.61
CA LEU A 54 -4.09 -3.81 6.43
C LEU A 54 -4.41 -5.30 6.60
N ARG A 55 -3.49 -6.05 7.21
CA ARG A 55 -3.69 -7.48 7.48
C ARG A 55 -4.89 -7.71 8.40
N ASP A 56 -4.96 -6.97 9.50
CA ASP A 56 -6.05 -7.05 10.47
C ASP A 56 -7.39 -6.60 9.87
N ALA A 57 -7.38 -5.51 9.08
CA ALA A 57 -8.57 -5.01 8.41
C ALA A 57 -9.14 -6.02 7.40
N VAL A 58 -8.29 -6.65 6.58
CA VAL A 58 -8.71 -7.68 5.63
C VAL A 58 -9.25 -8.91 6.37
N ALA A 59 -8.58 -9.35 7.44
CA ALA A 59 -9.04 -10.47 8.25
C ALA A 59 -10.43 -10.20 8.87
N ALA A 60 -10.65 -9.00 9.42
CA ALA A 60 -11.94 -8.60 9.95
C ALA A 60 -13.04 -8.58 8.87
N ALA A 61 -12.71 -8.07 7.67
CA ALA A 61 -13.64 -8.05 6.53
C ALA A 61 -14.03 -9.47 6.08
N VAL A 62 -13.06 -10.39 5.97
CA VAL A 62 -13.30 -11.79 5.61
C VAL A 62 -14.19 -12.48 6.64
N LYS A 63 -13.90 -12.32 7.93
CA LYS A 63 -14.73 -12.87 9.01
C LYS A 63 -16.17 -12.37 8.89
N ARG A 64 -16.36 -11.06 8.69
CA ARG A 64 -17.70 -10.48 8.56
C ARG A 64 -18.46 -11.00 7.33
N ALA A 65 -17.77 -11.18 6.21
CA ALA A 65 -18.37 -11.75 5.01
C ALA A 65 -18.89 -13.18 5.23
N GLN A 66 -18.15 -13.99 5.99
CA GLN A 66 -18.55 -15.35 6.35
C GLN A 66 -19.79 -15.35 7.27
N GLU A 67 -19.83 -14.46 8.27
CA GLU A 67 -21.00 -14.30 9.15
C GLU A 67 -22.27 -13.85 8.42
N LEU A 68 -22.13 -13.12 7.31
CA LEU A 68 -23.26 -12.67 6.49
C LEU A 68 -23.76 -13.73 5.50
N ALA A 69 -22.93 -14.73 5.18
CA ALA A 69 -23.25 -15.78 4.23
C ALA A 69 -23.89 -17.02 4.86
N GLY A 70 -23.88 -17.12 6.20
CA GLY A 70 -24.60 -18.13 6.99
C GLY A 70 -25.93 -17.59 7.51
#